data_AF-A0A1A8E407-F1
#
_entry.id   AF-A0A1A8E407-F1
#
_cell.length_a   1.000
_cell.length_b   1.000
_cell.length_c   1.000
_cell.angle_alpha   90.00
_cell.angle_beta   90.00
_cell.angle_gamma   90.00
#
_symmetry.space_group_name_H-M   'P 1'
#
loop_
_entity.id
_entity.type
_entity.pdbx_description
1 polymer ?
#
loop_
_entity_poly.entity_id
_entity_poly.type
_entity_poly.pdbx_seq_one_letter_code
_entity_poly.pdbx_strand_id
1 'polypeptide(L)'
;MELDSSSSINNTEMLVESCRAAPYDNPNYHPTYSIIENGCVVDPTVQVHFSSEGQFKFSMEAFKFIGLHDQVYISCSVIMCEGGNPNTRCSQGCINSTSHSSRRRREAVLQTGKHFVSQGPLRLRRSADVEGGGS
;
A
#
# COMPACT_ATOMS: atom_id res chain seq x y z
N MET A 1 0.88 8.37 -1.70
CA MET A 1 0.39 7.41 -2.70
C MET A 1 -1.13 7.39 -2.66
N GLU A 2 -1.76 7.36 -3.82
CA GLU A 2 -3.22 7.28 -3.99
C GLU A 2 -3.50 6.05 -4.85
N LEU A 3 -4.48 5.25 -4.43
CA LEU A 3 -4.90 4.01 -5.08
C LEU A 3 -6.40 4.08 -5.31
N ASP A 4 -6.80 3.90 -6.57
CA ASP A 4 -8.20 3.99 -6.98
C ASP A 4 -8.66 2.68 -7.61
N SER A 5 -9.89 2.28 -7.29
CA SER A 5 -10.57 1.18 -7.97
C SER A 5 -11.28 1.69 -9.22
N SER A 6 -11.06 1.06 -10.37
CA SER A 6 -11.82 1.29 -11.60
C SER A 6 -12.97 0.29 -11.78
N SER A 7 -13.60 -0.11 -10.68
CA SER A 7 -14.71 -1.09 -10.70
C SER A 7 -16.01 -0.45 -11.17
N SER A 8 -16.76 -1.14 -12.02
CA SER A 8 -18.13 -0.76 -12.40
C SER A 8 -19.19 -1.32 -11.43
N ILE A 9 -18.76 -2.02 -10.36
CA ILE A 9 -19.64 -2.66 -9.39
C ILE A 9 -19.84 -1.71 -8.21
N ASN A 10 -21.10 -1.30 -8.00
CA ASN A 10 -21.51 -0.53 -6.83
C ASN A 10 -21.23 -1.35 -5.55
N ASN A 11 -20.89 -0.69 -4.45
CA ASN A 11 -20.60 -1.34 -3.16
C ASN A 11 -19.32 -2.21 -3.21
N THR A 12 -18.20 -1.64 -3.65
CA THR A 12 -16.87 -2.26 -3.63
C THR A 12 -16.01 -1.64 -2.53
N GLU A 13 -15.48 -2.46 -1.63
CA GLU A 13 -14.50 -2.04 -0.63
C GLU A 13 -13.08 -2.42 -1.08
N MET A 14 -12.11 -1.56 -0.77
CA MET A 14 -10.69 -1.80 -1.04
C MET A 14 -9.93 -1.96 0.28
N LEU A 15 -9.13 -3.02 0.38
CA LEU A 15 -8.13 -3.18 1.43
C LEU A 15 -6.72 -3.16 0.83
N VAL A 16 -5.89 -2.26 1.33
CA VAL A 16 -4.44 -2.32 1.14
C VAL A 16 -3.85 -3.27 2.18
N GLU A 17 -3.56 -4.49 1.76
CA GLU A 17 -3.10 -5.55 2.66
C GLU A 17 -1.62 -5.39 3.03
N SER A 18 -0.77 -4.98 2.10
CA SER A 18 0.64 -4.70 2.38
C SER A 18 1.19 -3.61 1.49
N CYS A 19 2.17 -2.86 1.97
CA CYS A 19 2.96 -1.91 1.21
C CYS A 19 4.42 -1.99 1.67
N ARG A 20 5.35 -1.95 0.73
CA ARG A 20 6.79 -2.00 0.99
C ARG A 20 7.56 -1.12 0.03
N ALA A 21 8.69 -0.61 0.50
CA ALA A 21 9.65 0.10 -0.31
C ALA A 21 10.87 -0.79 -0.65
N ALA A 22 11.31 -0.73 -1.91
CA ALA A 22 12.47 -1.47 -2.42
C ALA A 22 13.19 -0.66 -3.52
N PRO A 23 14.50 -0.86 -3.76
CA PRO A 23 15.23 -0.20 -4.86
C PRO A 23 14.74 -0.57 -6.28
N TYR A 24 14.05 -1.70 -6.39
CA TYR A 24 13.52 -2.24 -7.65
C TYR A 24 12.07 -2.67 -7.47
N ASP A 25 11.26 -2.51 -8.52
CA ASP A 25 9.88 -3.00 -8.57
C ASP A 25 9.83 -4.52 -8.82
N ASN A 26 10.36 -5.28 -7.87
CA ASN A 26 10.38 -6.74 -7.90
C ASN A 26 9.83 -7.28 -6.57
N PRO A 27 8.73 -8.06 -6.59
CA PRO A 27 8.12 -8.56 -5.37
C PRO A 27 8.98 -9.56 -4.58
N ASN A 28 10.04 -10.10 -5.19
CA ASN A 28 10.98 -11.03 -4.55
C ASN A 28 12.28 -10.36 -4.10
N TYR A 29 12.43 -9.05 -4.30
CA TYR A 29 13.64 -8.35 -3.89
C TYR A 29 13.70 -8.23 -2.36
N HIS A 30 14.91 -8.40 -1.83
CA HIS A 30 15.24 -8.15 -0.43
C HIS A 30 16.61 -7.45 -0.36
N PRO A 31 16.85 -6.57 0.63
CA PRO A 31 15.94 -6.18 1.72
C PRO A 31 14.82 -5.22 1.27
N THR A 32 13.75 -5.16 2.06
CA THR A 32 12.59 -4.26 1.85
C THR A 32 12.30 -3.50 3.12
N TYR A 33 11.71 -2.30 3.00
CA TYR A 33 11.19 -1.55 4.15
C TYR A 33 9.66 -1.64 4.19
N SER A 34 9.13 -2.21 5.27
CA SER A 34 7.70 -2.40 5.45
C SER A 34 7.00 -1.11 5.84
N ILE A 35 5.91 -0.79 5.16
CA ILE A 35 5.09 0.41 5.38
C ILE A 35 3.73 -0.01 5.95
N ILE A 36 3.11 -1.01 5.33
CA ILE A 36 1.83 -1.63 5.75
C ILE A 36 2.01 -3.15 5.72
N GLU A 37 1.55 -3.85 6.76
CA GLU A 37 1.55 -5.31 6.85
C GLU A 37 0.21 -5.82 7.37
N ASN A 38 -0.41 -6.77 6.67
CA ASN A 38 -1.73 -7.33 7.02
C ASN A 38 -2.81 -6.26 7.27
N GLY A 39 -2.79 -5.17 6.52
CA GLY A 39 -3.70 -4.03 6.68
C GLY A 39 -3.34 -3.09 7.84
N CYS A 40 -2.27 -3.37 8.57
CA CYS A 40 -1.78 -2.56 9.68
C CYS A 40 -0.68 -1.62 9.21
N VAL A 41 -0.81 -0.33 9.55
CA VAL A 41 0.26 0.64 9.37
C VAL A 41 1.39 0.34 10.35
N VAL A 42 2.57 0.00 9.82
CA VAL A 42 3.76 -0.34 10.64
C VAL A 42 4.84 0.74 10.60
N ASP A 43 4.85 1.59 9.57
CA ASP A 43 5.67 2.80 9.55
C ASP A 43 4.95 3.92 10.35
N PRO A 44 5.58 4.45 11.42
CA PRO A 44 4.95 5.45 12.28
C PRO A 44 4.79 6.83 11.62
N THR A 45 5.40 7.06 10.47
CA THR A 45 5.31 8.33 9.72
C THR A 45 4.13 8.33 8.74
N VAL A 46 3.47 7.18 8.57
CA VAL A 46 2.33 7.05 7.66
C VAL A 46 1.11 7.75 8.24
N GLN A 47 0.46 8.54 7.39
CA GLN A 47 -0.84 9.13 7.65
C GLN A 47 -1.81 8.65 6.57
N VAL A 48 -2.87 7.96 6.98
CA VAL A 48 -3.96 7.54 6.10
C VAL A 48 -4.99 8.66 6.04
N HIS A 49 -5.41 9.01 4.82
CA HIS A 49 -6.34 10.11 4.57
C HIS A 49 -7.73 9.56 4.28
N PHE A 50 -8.76 10.25 4.77
CA PHE A 50 -10.15 9.96 4.42
C PHE A 50 -10.33 10.05 2.91
N SER A 51 -10.92 9.00 2.33
CA SER A 51 -11.16 8.84 0.91
C SER A 51 -12.56 8.25 0.68
N SER A 52 -13.13 8.47 -0.50
CA SER A 52 -14.41 7.89 -0.92
C SER A 52 -14.32 6.37 -1.05
N GLU A 53 -15.46 5.69 -1.17
CA GLU A 53 -15.49 4.26 -1.45
C GLU A 53 -14.62 3.89 -2.67
N GLY A 54 -13.84 2.83 -2.53
CA GLY A 54 -12.94 2.35 -3.58
C GLY A 54 -11.65 3.16 -3.79
N GLN A 55 -11.34 4.12 -2.90
CA GLN A 55 -10.07 4.84 -2.89
C GLN A 55 -9.30 4.58 -1.58
N PHE A 56 -7.97 4.51 -1.67
CA PHE A 56 -7.09 4.50 -0.51
C PHE A 56 -5.94 5.49 -0.72
N LYS A 57 -5.79 6.42 0.23
CA LYS A 57 -4.77 7.46 0.17
C LYS A 57 -3.94 7.49 1.45
N PHE A 58 -2.62 7.49 1.29
CA PHE A 58 -1.71 7.69 2.41
C PHE A 58 -0.50 8.55 2.03
N SER A 59 0.05 9.25 3.03
CA SER A 59 1.35 9.93 2.95
C SER A 59 2.31 9.33 3.96
N MET A 60 3.62 9.48 3.73
CA MET A 60 4.66 9.02 4.66
C MET A 60 5.90 9.89 4.50
N GLU A 61 6.81 9.83 5.47
CA GLU A 61 8.11 10.49 5.37
C GLU A 61 9.10 9.64 4.56
N ALA A 62 9.40 10.08 3.34
CA ALA A 62 10.18 9.28 2.41
C ALA A 62 11.69 9.16 2.75
N PHE A 63 12.21 10.00 3.67
CA PHE A 63 13.65 10.13 3.90
C PHE A 63 14.29 8.92 4.58
N LYS A 64 13.55 8.13 5.37
CA LYS A 64 14.12 6.98 6.08
C LYS A 64 14.63 5.88 5.14
N PHE A 65 14.01 5.73 3.97
CA PHE A 65 14.39 4.68 3.03
C PHE A 65 15.12 5.20 1.79
N ILE A 66 14.73 6.37 1.25
CA ILE A 66 15.42 6.95 0.08
C ILE A 66 16.85 7.41 0.43
N GLY A 67 17.17 7.68 1.70
CA GLY A 67 18.55 7.97 2.12
C GLY A 67 19.55 6.82 1.91
N LEU A 68 19.07 5.58 1.79
CA LEU A 68 19.91 4.39 1.62
C LEU A 68 20.12 3.98 0.16
N HIS A 69 19.26 4.45 -0.76
CA HIS A 69 19.24 4.03 -2.15
C HIS A 69 18.91 5.22 -3.07
N ASP A 70 19.63 5.36 -4.18
CA ASP A 70 19.42 6.48 -5.12
C ASP A 70 18.03 6.53 -5.76
N GLN A 71 17.31 5.40 -5.73
CA GLN A 71 15.93 5.30 -6.17
C GLN A 71 15.16 4.23 -5.39
N VAL A 72 13.85 4.43 -5.26
CA VAL A 72 12.95 3.54 -4.53
C VAL A 72 11.62 3.40 -5.25
N TYR A 73 11.07 2.19 -5.24
CA TYR A 73 9.69 1.89 -5.61
C TYR A 73 8.90 1.55 -4.34
N ILE A 74 7.66 2.04 -4.27
CA ILE A 74 6.68 1.63 -3.26
C ILE A 74 5.70 0.69 -3.95
N SER A 75 5.64 -0.56 -3.52
CA SER A 75 4.75 -1.58 -4.06
C SER A 75 3.77 -2.02 -2.99
N CYS A 76 2.48 -2.05 -3.33
CA CYS A 76 1.40 -2.49 -2.45
C CYS A 76 0.64 -3.68 -3.04
N SER A 77 0.13 -4.54 -2.16
CA SER A 77 -0.85 -5.58 -2.48
C SER A 77 -2.24 -5.15 -2.02
N VAL A 78 -3.21 -5.19 -2.93
CA VAL A 78 -4.57 -4.71 -2.72
C VAL A 78 -5.56 -5.86 -2.95
N ILE A 79 -6.62 -5.90 -2.15
CA ILE A 79 -7.76 -6.81 -2.31
C ILE A 79 -9.02 -5.97 -2.41
N MET A 80 -9.86 -6.28 -3.39
CA MET A 80 -11.22 -5.75 -3.51
C MET A 80 -12.22 -6.74 -2.93
N CYS A 81 -13.22 -6.26 -2.20
CA CYS A 81 -14.29 -7.05 -1.61
C CYS A 81 -15.68 -6.47 -1.93
N GLU A 82 -16.71 -7.30 -1.85
CA GLU A 82 -18.09 -6.85 -1.75
C GLU A 82 -18.28 -6.08 -0.44
N GLY A 83 -18.76 -4.84 -0.55
CA GLY A 83 -18.93 -3.94 0.59
C GLY A 83 -20.00 -4.39 1.58
N GLY A 84 -19.80 -4.07 2.86
CA GLY A 84 -20.72 -4.44 3.93
C GLY A 84 -20.77 -5.94 4.28
N ASN A 85 -19.95 -6.77 3.64
CA ASN A 85 -19.91 -8.21 3.92
C ASN A 85 -18.88 -8.53 5.02
N PRO A 86 -19.33 -8.96 6.22
CA PRO A 86 -18.44 -9.14 7.38
C PRO A 86 -17.49 -10.34 7.23
N ASN A 87 -17.72 -11.22 6.26
CA ASN A 87 -16.92 -12.43 6.06
C ASN A 87 -15.77 -12.24 5.06
N THR A 88 -15.47 -11.00 4.64
CA THR A 88 -14.41 -10.72 3.67
C THR A 88 -13.09 -10.39 4.38
N ARG A 89 -12.00 -10.29 3.63
CA ARG A 89 -10.71 -9.81 4.14
C ARG A 89 -10.75 -8.31 4.42
N CYS A 90 -11.52 -7.55 3.66
CA CYS A 90 -11.65 -6.09 3.83
C CYS A 90 -12.29 -5.74 5.18
N SER A 91 -13.36 -6.45 5.57
CA SER A 91 -14.03 -6.25 6.88
C SER A 91 -13.15 -6.57 8.09
N GLN A 92 -12.12 -7.39 7.91
CA GLN A 92 -11.18 -7.74 8.98
C GLN A 92 -10.18 -6.62 9.27
N GLY A 93 -9.98 -5.68 8.33
CA GLY A 93 -9.07 -4.55 8.51
C GLY A 93 -7.64 -4.97 8.87
N CYS A 94 -7.07 -4.31 9.88
CA CYS A 94 -5.75 -4.63 10.42
C CYS A 94 -5.78 -5.91 11.26
N ILE A 95 -4.97 -6.91 10.89
CA ILE A 95 -4.79 -8.16 11.64
C ILE A 95 -3.35 -8.21 12.17
N ASN A 96 -3.18 -7.89 13.45
CA ASN A 96 -1.92 -8.08 14.15
C ASN A 96 -1.68 -9.58 14.42
N SER A 97 -0.42 -10.02 14.46
CA SER A 97 -0.03 -11.43 14.68
C SER A 97 -0.54 -12.06 15.98
N THR A 98 -1.08 -11.28 16.91
CA THR A 98 -1.69 -11.75 18.17
C THR A 98 -3.21 -11.95 18.07
N SER A 99 -3.85 -11.49 16.98
CA SER A 99 -5.26 -11.70 16.72
C SER A 99 -5.47 -13.08 16.11
N HIS A 100 -5.98 -14.02 16.91
CA HIS A 100 -6.45 -15.32 16.41
C HIS A 100 -7.59 -15.09 15.41
N SER A 101 -7.25 -15.06 14.12
CA SER A 101 -8.24 -14.96 13.05
C SER A 101 -9.20 -16.16 13.11
N SER A 102 -10.48 -15.83 13.19
CA SER A 102 -11.61 -16.74 13.04
C SER A 102 -11.43 -17.61 11.78
N ARG A 103 -11.66 -18.92 11.94
CA ARG A 103 -11.53 -19.94 10.90
C ARG A 103 -12.17 -19.48 9.58
N ARG A 104 -11.38 -19.44 8.50
CA ARG A 104 -11.84 -19.28 7.11
C ARG A 104 -13.01 -20.22 6.84
N ARG A 105 -14.23 -19.67 6.82
CA ARG A 105 -15.40 -20.36 6.27
C ARG A 105 -15.30 -20.27 4.76
N ARG A 106 -15.58 -21.36 4.04
CA ARG A 106 -15.49 -21.42 2.57
C ARG A 106 -16.28 -20.26 1.96
N GLU A 107 -15.58 -19.29 1.38
CA GLU A 107 -16.17 -18.07 0.82
C GLU A 107 -16.76 -18.39 -0.57
N ALA A 108 -17.98 -17.94 -0.82
CA ALA A 108 -18.40 -17.61 -2.18
C ALA A 108 -17.45 -16.52 -2.72
N VAL A 109 -17.31 -16.36 -4.05
CA VAL A 109 -16.37 -15.40 -4.65
C VAL A 109 -16.82 -13.95 -4.38
N LEU A 110 -16.60 -13.48 -3.15
CA LEU A 110 -17.01 -12.18 -2.61
C LEU A 110 -15.83 -11.22 -2.46
N GLN A 111 -14.63 -11.69 -2.80
CA GLN A 111 -13.41 -10.90 -2.85
C GLN A 111 -12.49 -11.40 -3.97
N THR A 112 -11.62 -10.51 -4.41
CA THR A 112 -10.61 -10.76 -5.43
C THR A 112 -9.36 -11.42 -4.85
N GLY A 113 -8.47 -11.90 -5.74
CA GLY A 113 -7.09 -12.22 -5.36
C GLY A 113 -6.29 -10.95 -5.03
N LYS A 114 -5.00 -11.12 -4.70
CA LYS A 114 -4.10 -9.97 -4.48
C LYS A 114 -3.75 -9.32 -5.82
N HIS A 115 -3.96 -8.01 -5.91
CA HIS A 115 -3.51 -7.17 -7.00
C HIS A 115 -2.29 -6.35 -6.58
N PHE A 116 -1.30 -6.20 -7.44
CA PHE A 116 -0.08 -5.45 -7.13
C PHE A 116 -0.06 -4.11 -7.86
N VAL A 117 0.28 -3.07 -7.13
CA VAL A 117 0.38 -1.69 -7.62
C VAL A 117 1.67 -1.08 -7.13
N SER A 118 2.41 -0.43 -8.02
CA SER A 118 3.72 0.11 -7.70
C SER A 118 3.84 1.56 -8.13
N GLN A 119 4.52 2.38 -7.32
CA GLN A 119 4.84 3.77 -7.59
C GLN A 119 6.35 3.98 -7.49
N GLY A 120 6.96 4.54 -8.55
CA GLY A 120 8.37 4.87 -8.57
C GLY A 120 8.95 5.03 -9.99
N PRO A 121 10.26 5.29 -10.10
CA PRO A 121 11.19 5.47 -8.98
C PRO A 121 11.03 6.83 -8.29
N LEU A 122 10.94 6.83 -6.96
CA LEU A 122 11.12 8.00 -6.11
C LEU A 122 12.62 8.24 -5.91
N ARG A 123 13.07 9.48 -6.11
CA ARG A 123 14.48 9.88 -5.97
C ARG A 123 14.58 11.10 -5.07
N LEU A 124 15.58 11.11 -4.19
CA LEU A 124 15.88 12.30 -3.39
C LEU A 124 16.59 13.32 -4.29
N ARG A 125 15.96 14.49 -4.50
CA ARG A 125 16.66 15.62 -5.11
C ARG A 125 17.57 16.26 -4.06
N ARG A 126 18.89 16.17 -4.24
CA ARG A 126 19.85 16.92 -3.42
C ARG A 126 19.94 18.35 -3.96
N SER A 127 20.00 19.34 -3.08
CA SER A 127 19.97 20.77 -3.42
C SER A 127 21.17 21.31 -4.21
N ALA A 128 22.04 20.45 -4.75
CA ALA A 128 23.21 20.87 -5.55
C ALA A 128 22.88 21.17 -7.03
N ASP A 129 21.64 20.90 -7.50
CA ASP A 129 21.24 21.13 -8.90
C ASP A 129 20.60 22.51 -9.15
N VAL A 130 20.95 23.54 -8.37
CA VAL A 130 20.45 24.94 -8.59
C VAL A 130 21.52 25.89 -9.13
N GLU A 131 22.79 25.47 -9.25
CA GLU A 131 23.85 26.32 -9.81
C GLU A 131 24.28 25.89 -11.22
N GLY A 132 23.45 26.15 -12.24
CA GLY A 132 23.84 25.80 -13.61
C GLY A 132 23.01 26.38 -14.76
N GLY A 133 22.36 27.54 -14.61
CA GLY A 133 21.54 28.10 -15.68
C GLY A 133 21.44 29.61 -15.64
N GLY A 134 22.49 30.30 -16.08
CA GLY A 134 22.48 31.75 -16.28
C GLY A 134 23.85 32.28 -16.71
N SER A 135 24.17 32.13 -18.00
CA SER A 135 25.16 32.96 -18.69
C SER A 135 24.42 33.87 -19.67
#